data_AF-A0A352KDN7-F1
#
_entry.id   AF-A0A352KDN7-F1
#
_cell.length_a   1.000
_cell.length_b   1.000
_cell.length_c   1.000
_cell.angle_alpha   90.00
_cell.angle_beta   90.00
_cell.angle_gamma   90.00
#
_symmetry.space_group_name_H-M   'P 1'
#
loop_
_entity.id
_entity.type
_entity.pdbx_description
1 polymer ?
#
loop_
_entity_poly.entity_id
_entity_poly.type
_entity_poly.pdbx_seq_one_letter_code
_entity_poly.pdbx_strand_id
1 'polypeptide(L)'
;ARYHAAQLSSARSVDIMRRAKRRGLPVSCGVSAAHLALNEFDVGSYRTFFKLSPPLRREEDRAALVAGVADGTIDVIVSAHDPQDQDSKRLPFAQAASGAVGLETLLAIALESYHNGHADLLTVLRALTIAPARLLGLDCGRIARGAPADLTLFDPGRPWVVRPKALRSKSKNTPFEDRRVQGVVLRTVVGGETVFELEEMSDA
;
A
#
# COMPACT_ATOMS: atom_id res chain seq x y z
N ALA A 1 -0.20 -16.33 -22.81
CA ALA A 1 -0.37 -14.92 -22.40
C ALA A 1 -0.06 -14.78 -20.90
N ARG A 2 0.49 -13.65 -20.44
CA ARG A 2 0.70 -13.35 -19.01
C ARG A 2 -0.56 -12.69 -18.42
N TYR A 3 -0.89 -12.97 -17.16
CA TYR A 3 -2.02 -12.35 -16.46
C TYR A 3 -1.58 -11.74 -15.13
N HIS A 4 -2.12 -10.56 -14.81
CA HIS A 4 -1.94 -9.91 -13.52
C HIS A 4 -3.30 -9.54 -12.94
N ALA A 5 -3.63 -10.09 -11.76
CA ALA A 5 -4.79 -9.65 -10.99
C ALA A 5 -4.39 -8.42 -10.17
N ALA A 6 -4.80 -7.22 -10.63
CA ALA A 6 -4.31 -5.95 -10.10
C ALA A 6 -4.43 -5.82 -8.57
N GLN A 7 -5.60 -6.18 -8.02
CA GLN A 7 -5.92 -5.96 -6.60
C GLN A 7 -6.80 -7.09 -6.08
N LEU A 8 -6.23 -7.96 -5.25
CA LEU A 8 -6.99 -8.96 -4.51
C LEU A 8 -7.62 -8.32 -3.28
N SER A 9 -8.82 -8.80 -2.92
CA SER A 9 -9.51 -8.42 -1.69
C SER A 9 -10.06 -9.59 -0.88
N SER A 10 -9.98 -10.83 -1.39
CA SER A 10 -10.58 -12.01 -0.73
C SER A 10 -9.62 -13.18 -0.58
N ALA A 11 -9.80 -13.97 0.48
CA ALA A 11 -9.06 -15.21 0.75
C ALA A 11 -9.20 -16.21 -0.40
N ARG A 12 -10.40 -16.33 -0.98
CA ARG A 12 -10.65 -17.20 -2.13
C ARG A 12 -9.82 -16.80 -3.35
N SER A 13 -9.67 -15.49 -3.61
CA SER A 13 -8.83 -15.00 -4.70
C SER A 13 -7.36 -15.35 -4.46
N VAL A 14 -6.86 -15.20 -3.23
CA VAL A 14 -5.48 -15.59 -2.86
C VAL A 14 -5.26 -17.08 -3.12
N ASP A 15 -6.19 -17.94 -2.69
CA ASP A 15 -6.10 -19.38 -2.90
C ASP A 15 -6.16 -19.79 -4.40
N ILE A 16 -6.99 -19.11 -5.20
CA ILE A 16 -6.98 -19.27 -6.67
C ILE A 16 -5.60 -18.93 -7.25
N MET A 17 -5.02 -17.79 -6.88
CA MET A 17 -3.70 -17.38 -7.36
C MET A 17 -2.62 -18.36 -6.92
N ARG A 18 -2.66 -18.83 -5.67
CA ARG A 18 -1.74 -19.84 -5.13
C ARG A 18 -1.79 -21.14 -5.93
N ARG A 19 -2.99 -21.66 -6.19
CA ARG A 19 -3.17 -22.86 -7.04
C ARG A 19 -2.64 -22.65 -8.46
N ALA A 20 -2.91 -21.48 -9.05
CA ALA A 20 -2.46 -21.17 -10.40
C ALA A 20 -0.93 -21.10 -10.49
N LYS A 21 -0.27 -20.47 -9.50
CA LYS A 21 1.19 -20.45 -9.39
C LYS A 21 1.80 -21.83 -9.18
N ARG A 22 1.21 -22.68 -8.31
CA ARG A 22 1.65 -24.08 -8.14
C ARG A 22 1.58 -24.91 -9.43
N ARG A 23 0.65 -24.56 -10.33
CA ARG A 23 0.54 -25.19 -11.66
C ARG A 23 1.52 -24.62 -12.68
N GLY A 24 2.41 -23.70 -12.30
CA GLY A 24 3.37 -23.06 -13.19
C GLY A 24 2.74 -22.06 -14.18
N LEU A 25 1.51 -21.61 -13.94
CA LEU A 25 0.87 -20.64 -14.84
C LEU A 25 1.55 -19.27 -14.71
N PRO A 26 1.69 -18.50 -15.82
CA PRO A 26 2.32 -17.18 -15.83
C PRO A 26 1.38 -16.10 -15.28
N VAL A 27 1.06 -16.21 -13.98
CA VAL A 27 0.13 -15.33 -13.27
C VAL A 27 0.82 -14.59 -12.14
N SER A 28 0.38 -13.36 -11.90
CA SER A 28 0.80 -12.53 -10.76
C SER A 28 -0.39 -11.79 -10.16
N CYS A 29 -0.26 -11.28 -8.95
CA CYS A 29 -1.31 -10.49 -8.31
C CYS A 29 -0.77 -9.42 -7.37
N GLY A 30 -1.55 -8.35 -7.22
CA GLY A 30 -1.30 -7.27 -6.28
C GLY A 30 -2.35 -7.20 -5.17
N VAL A 31 -2.04 -6.43 -4.13
CA VAL A 31 -2.96 -6.06 -3.05
C VAL A 31 -2.71 -4.59 -2.71
N SER A 32 -3.74 -3.86 -2.26
CA SER A 32 -3.50 -2.51 -1.75
C SER A 32 -3.06 -2.54 -0.28
N ALA A 33 -2.24 -1.59 0.13
CA ALA A 33 -1.86 -1.44 1.54
C ALA A 33 -3.10 -1.28 2.45
N ALA A 34 -4.16 -0.62 1.97
CA ALA A 34 -5.43 -0.52 2.68
C ALA A 34 -6.11 -1.88 2.92
N HIS A 35 -6.10 -2.79 1.96
CA HIS A 35 -6.66 -4.14 2.16
C HIS A 35 -5.79 -5.05 3.05
N LEU A 36 -4.54 -4.66 3.35
CA LEU A 36 -3.73 -5.34 4.36
C LEU A 36 -4.01 -4.82 5.77
N ALA A 37 -4.35 -3.54 5.89
CA ALA A 37 -4.46 -2.84 7.17
C ALA A 37 -5.91 -2.69 7.69
N LEU A 38 -6.91 -2.81 6.81
CA LEU A 38 -8.32 -2.56 7.10
C LEU A 38 -9.21 -3.74 6.70
N ASN A 39 -10.36 -3.87 7.35
CA ASN A 39 -11.41 -4.85 7.11
C ASN A 39 -12.81 -4.20 7.24
N GLU A 40 -13.87 -5.01 7.20
CA GLU A 40 -15.26 -4.54 7.28
C GLU A 40 -15.61 -3.83 8.59
N PHE A 41 -14.91 -4.12 9.70
CA PHE A 41 -15.14 -3.45 10.97
C PHE A 41 -14.71 -1.99 10.93
N ASP A 42 -13.71 -1.63 10.12
CA ASP A 42 -13.26 -0.25 9.95
C ASP A 42 -14.30 0.64 9.25
N VAL A 43 -15.21 0.05 8.46
CA VAL A 43 -16.29 0.81 7.81
C VAL A 43 -17.19 1.46 8.85
N GLY A 44 -17.39 0.80 10.01
CA GLY A 44 -18.02 1.32 11.20
C GLY A 44 -19.28 2.15 10.92
N SER A 45 -19.24 3.43 11.30
CA SER A 45 -20.33 4.39 11.12
C SER A 45 -20.49 4.91 9.68
N TYR A 46 -20.16 4.09 8.68
CA TYR A 46 -20.31 4.38 7.24
C TYR A 46 -19.58 5.64 6.78
N ARG A 47 -18.38 5.89 7.33
CA ARG A 47 -17.53 6.99 6.84
C ARG A 47 -17.06 6.65 5.43
N THR A 48 -17.38 7.52 4.48
CA THR A 48 -17.23 7.23 3.04
C THR A 48 -15.77 7.03 2.61
N PHE A 49 -14.77 7.47 3.39
CA PHE A 49 -13.36 7.28 3.06
C PHE A 49 -12.94 5.80 3.12
N PHE A 50 -13.73 4.95 3.80
CA PHE A 50 -13.59 3.48 3.78
C PHE A 50 -14.31 2.82 2.58
N LYS A 51 -15.05 3.59 1.76
CA LYS A 51 -15.64 3.08 0.52
C LYS A 51 -14.55 2.98 -0.54
N LEU A 52 -14.02 1.77 -0.73
CA LEU A 52 -12.96 1.44 -1.68
C LEU A 52 -13.47 0.53 -2.80
N SER A 53 -12.68 0.39 -3.86
CA SER A 53 -12.88 -0.60 -4.91
C SER A 53 -11.56 -1.33 -5.15
N PRO A 54 -11.49 -2.67 -4.94
CA PRO A 54 -12.50 -3.53 -4.34
C PRO A 54 -12.89 -3.11 -2.90
N PRO A 55 -14.02 -3.62 -2.35
CA PRO A 55 -14.45 -3.26 -1.00
C PRO A 55 -13.62 -3.95 0.08
N LEU A 56 -13.55 -3.33 1.26
CA LEU A 56 -13.06 -3.98 2.47
C LEU A 56 -13.92 -5.20 2.80
N ARG A 57 -13.28 -6.30 3.20
CA ARG A 57 -13.94 -7.59 3.47
C ARG A 57 -13.73 -8.01 4.91
N ARG A 58 -14.13 -9.24 5.24
CA ARG A 58 -14.01 -9.80 6.58
C ARG A 58 -12.55 -9.88 7.03
N GLU A 59 -12.35 -10.01 8.34
CA GLU A 59 -11.01 -10.16 8.89
C GLU A 59 -10.29 -11.40 8.35
N GLU A 60 -11.00 -12.49 8.06
CA GLU A 60 -10.38 -13.69 7.47
C GLU A 60 -9.83 -13.43 6.07
N ASP A 61 -10.50 -12.57 5.30
CA ASP A 61 -10.02 -12.14 3.98
C ASP A 61 -8.77 -11.27 4.14
N ARG A 62 -8.77 -10.30 5.05
CA ARG A 62 -7.60 -9.45 5.35
C ARG A 62 -6.40 -10.29 5.80
N ALA A 63 -6.61 -11.20 6.75
CA ALA A 63 -5.58 -12.11 7.25
C ALA A 63 -5.00 -12.99 6.13
N ALA A 64 -5.84 -13.50 5.22
CA ALA A 64 -5.37 -14.27 4.06
C ALA A 64 -4.55 -13.44 3.07
N LEU A 65 -4.85 -12.14 2.90
CA LEU A 65 -4.04 -11.22 2.10
C LEU A 65 -2.68 -10.99 2.76
N VAL A 66 -2.63 -10.75 4.07
CA VAL A 66 -1.39 -10.61 4.82
C VAL A 66 -0.52 -11.85 4.71
N ALA A 67 -1.10 -13.04 4.93
CA ALA A 67 -0.40 -14.31 4.76
C ALA A 67 0.07 -14.52 3.30
N GLY A 68 -0.72 -14.07 2.32
CA GLY A 68 -0.37 -14.12 0.91
C GLY A 68 0.83 -13.24 0.53
N VAL A 69 1.04 -12.11 1.22
CA VAL A 69 2.27 -11.31 1.07
C VAL A 69 3.45 -12.04 1.68
N ALA A 70 3.29 -12.58 2.89
CA ALA A 70 4.33 -13.29 3.63
C ALA A 70 4.83 -14.55 2.89
N ASP A 71 3.93 -15.34 2.31
CA ASP A 71 4.26 -16.59 1.59
C ASP A 71 4.64 -16.38 0.12
N GLY A 72 4.60 -15.13 -0.38
CA GLY A 72 4.93 -14.78 -1.77
C GLY A 72 3.85 -15.10 -2.81
N THR A 73 2.65 -15.54 -2.38
CA THR A 73 1.50 -15.69 -3.28
C THR A 73 1.13 -14.35 -3.90
N ILE A 74 1.13 -13.27 -3.13
CA ILE A 74 0.93 -11.89 -3.59
C ILE A 74 2.29 -11.28 -3.94
N ASP A 75 2.38 -10.78 -5.16
CA ASP A 75 3.64 -10.30 -5.73
C ASP A 75 3.93 -8.84 -5.35
N VAL A 76 2.89 -8.00 -5.34
CA VAL A 76 3.00 -6.54 -5.30
C VAL A 76 2.08 -5.94 -4.24
N ILE A 77 2.58 -4.95 -3.51
CA ILE A 77 1.75 -4.03 -2.70
C ILE A 77 1.63 -2.71 -3.45
N VAL A 78 0.41 -2.18 -3.57
CA VAL A 78 0.13 -0.89 -4.24
C VAL A 78 -0.55 0.10 -3.29
N SER A 79 -0.42 1.39 -3.57
CA SER A 79 -1.18 2.42 -2.85
C SER A 79 -2.67 2.36 -3.13
N ALA A 80 -3.05 1.93 -4.35
CA ALA A 80 -4.42 2.09 -4.87
C ALA A 80 -4.92 3.55 -4.75
N HIS A 81 -4.02 4.52 -4.94
CA HIS A 81 -4.33 5.94 -4.79
C HIS A 81 -5.40 6.37 -5.79
N ASP A 82 -6.59 6.66 -5.27
CA ASP A 82 -7.78 7.01 -6.03
C ASP A 82 -8.45 8.26 -5.39
N PRO A 83 -7.91 9.46 -5.66
CA PRO A 83 -8.38 10.70 -5.07
C PRO A 83 -9.78 11.03 -5.57
N GLN A 84 -10.68 11.33 -4.63
CA GLN A 84 -12.04 11.78 -4.95
C GLN A 84 -12.23 13.21 -4.42
N ASP A 85 -13.10 13.98 -5.05
CA ASP A 85 -13.46 15.33 -4.58
C ASP A 85 -14.26 15.26 -3.25
N GLN A 86 -14.40 16.42 -2.59
CA GLN A 86 -15.08 16.46 -1.29
C GLN A 86 -16.58 16.18 -1.40
N ASP A 87 -17.22 16.63 -2.47
CA ASP A 87 -18.68 16.55 -2.61
C ASP A 87 -19.11 15.10 -2.86
N SER A 88 -18.39 14.38 -3.73
CA SER A 88 -18.62 12.94 -3.96
C SER A 88 -18.38 12.08 -2.74
N LYS A 89 -17.61 12.55 -1.74
CA LYS A 89 -17.39 11.85 -0.47
C LYS A 89 -18.32 12.34 0.66
N ARG A 90 -19.08 13.42 0.49
CA ARG A 90 -20.06 13.94 1.48
C ARG A 90 -21.49 13.41 1.27
N LEU A 91 -21.65 12.44 0.39
CA LEU A 91 -22.92 11.74 0.16
C LEU A 91 -23.13 10.57 1.13
N PRO A 92 -24.37 10.05 1.27
CA PRO A 92 -24.61 8.77 1.94
C PRO A 92 -23.72 7.66 1.35
N PHE A 93 -23.28 6.72 2.19
CA PHE A 93 -22.28 5.72 1.81
C PHE A 93 -22.60 4.95 0.52
N ALA A 94 -23.87 4.60 0.29
CA ALA A 94 -24.31 3.94 -0.94
C ALA A 94 -24.06 4.79 -2.21
N GLN A 95 -24.19 6.11 -2.12
CA GLN A 95 -24.09 7.06 -3.23
C GLN A 95 -22.69 7.67 -3.40
N ALA A 96 -21.89 7.71 -2.33
CA ALA A 96 -20.56 8.30 -2.36
C ALA A 96 -19.63 7.61 -3.38
N ALA A 97 -18.68 8.33 -3.95
CA ALA A 97 -17.67 7.71 -4.82
C ALA A 97 -16.81 6.71 -4.01
N SER A 98 -16.49 5.57 -4.63
CA SER A 98 -15.43 4.70 -4.13
C SER A 98 -14.07 5.35 -4.41
N GLY A 99 -13.09 5.11 -3.54
CA GLY A 99 -11.73 5.63 -3.72
C GLY A 99 -11.25 6.44 -2.52
N ALA A 100 -9.95 6.39 -2.29
CA ALA A 100 -9.24 7.12 -1.25
C ALA A 100 -7.79 7.40 -1.63
N VAL A 101 -7.22 8.46 -1.04
CA VAL A 101 -5.78 8.71 -1.12
C VAL A 101 -5.00 7.79 -0.16
N GLY A 102 -3.97 7.13 -0.70
CA GLY A 102 -3.04 6.30 0.09
C GLY A 102 -1.59 6.27 -0.44
N LEU A 103 -1.21 7.18 -1.34
CA LEU A 103 0.14 7.21 -1.93
C LEU A 103 1.18 7.58 -0.88
N GLU A 104 0.93 8.65 -0.13
CA GLU A 104 1.86 9.20 0.87
C GLU A 104 1.91 8.34 2.15
N THR A 105 0.91 7.52 2.40
CA THR A 105 0.86 6.58 3.53
C THR A 105 1.33 5.17 3.17
N LEU A 106 1.63 4.90 1.89
CA LEU A 106 1.92 3.56 1.37
C LEU A 106 2.98 2.83 2.18
N LEU A 107 4.14 3.46 2.40
CA LEU A 107 5.26 2.84 3.12
C LEU A 107 4.86 2.50 4.57
N ALA A 108 4.34 3.48 5.31
CA ALA A 108 3.98 3.30 6.72
C ALA A 108 2.92 2.20 6.92
N ILE A 109 1.90 2.17 6.06
CA ILE A 109 0.85 1.15 6.13
C ILE A 109 1.36 -0.23 5.69
N ALA A 110 2.20 -0.31 4.66
CA ALA A 110 2.81 -1.58 4.26
C ALA A 110 3.73 -2.15 5.36
N LEU A 111 4.46 -1.28 6.07
CA LEU A 111 5.32 -1.65 7.19
C LEU A 111 4.57 -2.21 8.40
N GLU A 112 3.24 -2.03 8.51
CA GLU A 112 2.46 -2.72 9.55
C GLU A 112 2.60 -4.26 9.46
N SER A 113 2.78 -4.80 8.24
CA SER A 113 3.05 -6.25 8.09
C SER A 113 4.38 -6.66 8.71
N TYR A 114 5.38 -5.78 8.70
CA TYR A 114 6.67 -5.99 9.34
C TYR A 114 6.60 -5.77 10.85
N HIS A 115 6.04 -4.65 11.31
CA HIS A 115 5.95 -4.32 12.74
C HIS A 115 5.10 -5.32 13.53
N ASN A 116 4.07 -5.90 12.90
CA ASN A 116 3.24 -6.94 13.52
C ASN A 116 3.84 -8.35 13.41
N GLY A 117 5.04 -8.51 12.84
CA GLY A 117 5.73 -9.80 12.71
C GLY A 117 5.11 -10.75 11.69
N HIS A 118 4.26 -10.26 10.77
CA HIS A 118 3.63 -11.10 9.75
C HIS A 118 4.55 -11.40 8.56
N ALA A 119 5.50 -10.52 8.25
CA ALA A 119 6.49 -10.68 7.20
C ALA A 119 7.80 -9.98 7.60
N ASP A 120 8.94 -10.44 7.08
CA ASP A 120 10.20 -9.71 7.25
C ASP A 120 10.21 -8.40 6.42
N LEU A 121 11.09 -7.47 6.80
CA LEU A 121 11.19 -6.17 6.14
C LEU A 121 11.50 -6.31 4.65
N LEU A 122 12.38 -7.24 4.27
CA LEU A 122 12.77 -7.45 2.88
C LEU A 122 11.63 -7.99 2.02
N THR A 123 10.70 -8.77 2.58
CA THR A 123 9.51 -9.27 1.91
C THR A 123 8.55 -8.13 1.58
N VAL A 124 8.33 -7.22 2.54
CA VAL A 124 7.52 -6.01 2.31
C VAL A 124 8.17 -5.11 1.25
N LEU A 125 9.46 -4.82 1.40
CA LEU A 125 10.19 -3.97 0.45
C LEU A 125 10.26 -4.59 -0.94
N ARG A 126 10.45 -5.92 -1.05
CA ARG A 126 10.42 -6.65 -2.32
C ARG A 126 9.10 -6.42 -3.06
N ALA A 127 7.97 -6.47 -2.35
CA ALA A 127 6.64 -6.28 -2.92
C ALA A 127 6.36 -4.82 -3.36
N LEU A 128 7.10 -3.85 -2.83
CA LEU A 128 7.00 -2.43 -3.20
C LEU A 128 8.00 -2.00 -4.29
N THR A 129 9.13 -2.72 -4.44
CA THR A 129 10.28 -2.30 -5.27
C THR A 129 10.55 -3.27 -6.42
N ILE A 130 11.34 -4.32 -6.18
CA ILE A 130 11.86 -5.19 -7.23
C ILE A 130 10.79 -6.07 -7.88
N ALA A 131 9.75 -6.49 -7.14
CA ALA A 131 8.69 -7.33 -7.69
C ALA A 131 7.86 -6.60 -8.76
N PRO A 132 7.29 -5.39 -8.52
CA PRO A 132 6.60 -4.65 -9.57
C PRO A 132 7.53 -4.29 -10.73
N ALA A 133 8.78 -3.90 -10.47
CA ALA A 133 9.76 -3.61 -11.52
C ALA A 133 10.01 -4.81 -12.45
N ARG A 134 10.22 -6.01 -11.90
CA ARG A 134 10.38 -7.25 -12.68
C ARG A 134 9.13 -7.59 -13.49
N LEU A 135 7.94 -7.43 -12.91
CA LEU A 135 6.69 -7.73 -13.62
C LEU A 135 6.49 -6.81 -14.83
N LEU A 136 6.85 -5.53 -14.69
CA LEU A 136 6.75 -4.52 -15.74
C LEU A 136 7.95 -4.49 -16.70
N GLY A 137 9.04 -5.19 -16.39
CA GLY A 137 10.26 -5.18 -17.21
C GLY A 137 11.06 -3.89 -17.07
N LEU A 138 10.98 -3.22 -15.93
CA LEU A 138 11.67 -1.96 -15.66
C LEU A 138 13.08 -2.21 -15.10
N ASP A 139 14.04 -1.39 -15.52
CA ASP A 139 15.43 -1.45 -15.04
C ASP A 139 15.63 -0.70 -13.72
N CYS A 140 14.72 -0.87 -12.76
CA CYS A 140 14.73 -0.17 -11.47
C CYS A 140 14.36 -1.11 -10.29
N GLY A 141 14.06 -0.54 -9.11
CA GLY A 141 13.57 -1.28 -7.95
C GLY A 141 14.64 -2.12 -7.23
N ARG A 142 15.93 -1.87 -7.47
CA ARG A 142 17.06 -2.57 -6.84
C ARG A 142 18.20 -1.60 -6.53
N ILE A 143 19.00 -1.95 -5.54
CA ILE A 143 20.26 -1.26 -5.25
C ILE A 143 21.40 -2.13 -5.78
N ALA A 144 21.98 -1.72 -6.90
CA ALA A 144 23.09 -2.43 -7.55
C ALA A 144 23.93 -1.44 -8.38
N ARG A 145 25.21 -1.76 -8.62
CA ARG A 145 26.05 -0.97 -9.54
C ARG A 145 25.40 -0.94 -10.92
N GLY A 146 25.36 0.25 -11.53
CA GLY A 146 24.75 0.47 -12.84
C GLY A 146 23.23 0.60 -12.85
N ALA A 147 22.54 0.37 -11.73
CA ALA A 147 21.11 0.70 -11.62
C ALA A 147 20.90 2.22 -11.40
N PRO A 148 19.74 2.78 -11.77
CA PRO A 148 19.38 4.15 -11.44
C PRO A 148 19.52 4.44 -9.94
N ALA A 149 19.98 5.63 -9.59
CA ALA A 149 20.07 6.10 -8.20
C ALA A 149 18.69 6.55 -7.67
N ASP A 150 17.71 5.63 -7.74
CA ASP A 150 16.36 5.80 -7.21
C ASP A 150 16.31 5.18 -5.81
N LEU A 151 16.42 6.02 -4.78
CA LEU A 151 16.62 5.60 -3.40
C LEU A 151 15.61 6.27 -2.46
N THR A 152 15.28 5.59 -1.37
CA THR A 152 14.49 6.16 -0.28
C THR A 152 15.20 5.87 1.02
N LEU A 153 15.57 6.93 1.74
CA LEU A 153 16.01 6.85 3.13
C LEU A 153 14.77 6.99 4.01
N PHE A 154 14.56 6.03 4.89
CA PHE A 154 13.44 6.04 5.82
C PHE A 154 13.85 5.45 7.17
N ASP A 155 13.21 5.91 8.23
CA ASP A 155 13.30 5.31 9.55
C ASP A 155 12.09 4.40 9.75
N PRO A 156 12.25 3.07 9.82
CA PRO A 156 11.13 2.13 9.98
C PRO A 156 10.42 2.28 11.33
N GLY A 157 11.14 2.68 12.39
CA GLY A 157 10.62 2.72 13.76
C GLY A 157 10.01 4.06 14.16
N ARG A 158 10.37 5.15 13.46
CA ARG A 158 9.90 6.51 13.79
C ARG A 158 8.37 6.60 13.72
N PRO A 159 7.69 6.93 14.84
CA PRO A 159 6.23 7.04 14.86
C PRO A 159 5.77 8.38 14.28
N TRP A 160 4.58 8.38 13.69
CA TRP A 160 3.87 9.60 13.29
C TRP A 160 2.36 9.36 13.23
N VAL A 161 1.59 10.45 13.12
CA VAL A 161 0.13 10.40 12.98
C VAL A 161 -0.25 10.89 11.61
N VAL A 162 -1.08 10.13 10.90
CA VAL A 162 -1.57 10.54 9.59
C VAL A 162 -2.54 11.71 9.76
N ARG A 163 -2.10 12.91 9.40
CA ARG A 163 -2.93 14.11 9.37
C ARG A 163 -3.28 14.44 7.93
N PRO A 164 -4.57 14.35 7.50
CA PRO A 164 -4.94 14.60 6.11
C PRO A 164 -4.48 15.97 5.61
N LYS A 165 -4.55 17.01 6.47
CA LYS A 165 -4.10 18.37 6.14
C LYS A 165 -2.61 18.44 5.78
N ALA A 166 -1.77 17.54 6.30
CA ALA A 166 -0.33 17.49 6.02
C ALA A 166 0.00 16.71 4.73
N LEU A 167 -0.94 15.94 4.18
CA LEU A 167 -0.74 15.25 2.90
C LEU A 167 -0.61 16.27 1.77
N ARG A 168 0.31 16.06 0.83
CA ARG A 168 0.51 16.87 -0.37
C ARG A 168 -0.59 16.69 -1.42
N SER A 169 -1.31 15.55 -1.41
CA SER A 169 -2.42 15.31 -2.33
C SER A 169 -3.47 16.42 -2.26
N LYS A 170 -4.06 16.78 -3.41
CA LYS A 170 -5.18 17.73 -3.48
C LYS A 170 -6.41 17.22 -2.72
N SER A 171 -6.65 15.90 -2.78
CA SER A 171 -7.73 15.27 -2.01
C SER A 171 -7.24 14.84 -0.63
N LYS A 172 -8.14 14.92 0.35
CA LYS A 172 -7.88 14.61 1.77
C LYS A 172 -8.68 13.40 2.27
N ASN A 173 -9.28 12.62 1.36
CA ASN A 173 -10.19 11.51 1.66
C ASN A 173 -9.47 10.19 2.05
N THR A 174 -8.51 10.24 2.97
CA THR A 174 -7.78 9.04 3.41
C THR A 174 -8.53 8.25 4.48
N PRO A 175 -8.57 6.89 4.43
CA PRO A 175 -9.16 6.09 5.50
C PRO A 175 -8.30 6.08 6.77
N PHE A 176 -7.06 6.58 6.69
CA PHE A 176 -6.09 6.51 7.79
C PHE A 176 -6.03 7.77 8.65
N GLU A 177 -6.98 8.70 8.51
CA GLU A 177 -7.02 9.92 9.35
C GLU A 177 -6.88 9.59 10.84
N ASP A 178 -5.94 10.28 11.49
CA ASP A 178 -5.60 10.14 12.91
C ASP A 178 -5.04 8.78 13.34
N ARG A 179 -4.79 7.86 12.39
CA ARG A 179 -4.10 6.60 12.66
C ARG A 179 -2.66 6.88 13.05
N ARG A 180 -2.23 6.26 14.15
CA ARG A 180 -0.82 6.19 14.56
C ARG A 180 -0.13 5.11 13.74
N VAL A 181 0.99 5.46 13.13
CA VAL A 181 1.75 4.58 12.24
C VAL A 181 3.25 4.75 12.52
N GLN A 182 4.05 3.83 12.00
CA GLN A 182 5.52 3.88 12.06
C GLN A 182 6.09 3.73 10.65
N GLY A 183 7.27 4.31 10.42
CA GLY A 183 7.87 4.37 9.10
C GLY A 183 7.75 5.77 8.52
N VAL A 184 8.81 6.57 8.65
CA VAL A 184 8.88 7.93 8.11
C VAL A 184 9.93 7.97 7.01
N VAL A 185 9.52 8.42 5.81
CA VAL A 185 10.46 8.75 4.74
C VAL A 185 11.22 10.02 5.15
N LEU A 186 12.55 9.92 5.20
CA LEU A 186 13.45 11.03 5.51
C LEU A 186 13.93 11.71 4.23
N ARG A 187 14.16 10.92 3.17
CA ARG A 187 14.64 11.42 1.88
C ARG A 187 14.21 10.54 0.72
N THR A 188 13.84 11.12 -0.40
CA THR A 188 13.63 10.42 -1.67
C THR A 188 14.56 11.00 -2.72
N VAL A 189 15.29 10.13 -3.40
CA VAL A 189 16.23 10.44 -4.47
C VAL A 189 15.76 9.77 -5.75
N VAL A 190 15.75 10.49 -6.86
CA VAL A 190 15.37 9.97 -8.19
C VAL A 190 16.47 10.36 -9.17
N GLY A 191 17.08 9.36 -9.83
CA GLY A 191 18.19 9.60 -10.76
C GLY A 191 19.40 10.29 -10.14
N GLY A 192 19.59 10.20 -8.81
CA GLY A 192 20.65 10.89 -8.07
C GLY A 192 20.25 12.24 -7.50
N GLU A 193 19.11 12.79 -7.87
CA GLU A 193 18.61 14.09 -7.39
C GLU A 193 17.65 13.93 -6.22
N THR A 194 17.83 14.73 -5.17
CA THR A 194 16.91 14.73 -4.03
C THR A 194 15.62 15.44 -4.41
N VAL A 195 14.50 14.71 -4.42
CA VAL A 195 13.16 15.23 -4.78
C VAL A 195 12.25 15.41 -3.56
N PHE A 196 12.63 14.82 -2.43
CA PHE A 196 11.98 14.99 -1.14
C PHE A 196 13.01 14.88 -0.04
N GLU A 197 12.91 15.76 0.95
CA GLU A 197 13.65 15.73 2.18
C GLU A 197 12.69 16.14 3.29
N LEU A 198 12.67 15.38 4.39
CA LEU A 198 11.87 15.72 5.55
C LEU A 198 12.54 16.90 6.25
N GLU A 199 11.84 18.04 6.29
CA GLU A 199 12.27 19.16 7.10
C GLU A 199 12.12 18.76 8.58
N GLU A 200 13.23 18.66 9.30
CA GLU A 200 13.18 18.58 10.75
C GLU A 200 12.68 19.93 11.25
N MET A 201 11.54 19.93 11.95
CA MET A 201 11.12 21.10 12.71
C MET A 201 12.23 21.37 13.73
N SER A 202 12.97 22.45 13.57
CA SER A 202 13.84 22.94 14.62
C SER A 202 12.96 23.29 15.81
N ASP A 203 13.12 22.60 16.93
CA ASP A 203 12.51 23.01 18.19
C ASP A 203 13.04 24.42 18.51
N ALA A 204 12.16 25.41 18.40
CA ALA A 204 12.37 26.78 18.85
C ALA A 204 11.52 27.03 20.10
#